data_AF-A0A7S2VRX8-F1
#
_entry.id   AF-A0A7S2VRX8-F1
#
_cell.length_a   1.000
_cell.length_b   1.000
_cell.length_c   1.000
_cell.angle_alpha   90.00
_cell.angle_beta   90.00
_cell.angle_gamma   90.00
#
_symmetry.space_group_name_H-M   'P 1'
#
loop_
_entity.id
_entity.type
_entity.pdbx_description
1 polymer ?
#
loop_
_entity_poly.entity_id
_entity_poly.type
_entity_poly.pdbx_seq_one_letter_code
_entity_poly.pdbx_strand_id
1 'polypeptide(L)'
;VSVLQALVLLRFNRADRLRATEIGQATGMEEGDLHRTLQSLALHKTIKLLLKEAKGRDICGDDEFVLNTSFSHRLYHIVVPQISAKERGEDEALTERRLFEDRQH
;
A
#
# COMPACT_ATOMS: atom_id res chain seq x y z
N VAL A 1 4.60 6.40 -9.22
CA VAL A 1 4.99 6.02 -7.84
C VAL A 1 5.45 7.28 -7.13
N SER A 2 5.01 7.51 -5.89
CA SER A 2 5.46 8.65 -5.05
C SER A 2 6.86 8.40 -4.49
N VAL A 3 7.64 9.45 -4.20
CA VAL A 3 9.01 9.32 -3.66
C VAL A 3 9.02 8.50 -2.36
N LEU A 4 8.06 8.77 -1.49
CA LEU A 4 7.87 8.08 -0.21
C LEU A 4 7.62 6.58 -0.40
N GLN A 5 6.74 6.22 -1.34
CA GLN A 5 6.47 4.82 -1.68
C GLN A 5 7.70 4.13 -2.29
N ALA A 6 8.43 4.83 -3.16
CA ALA A 6 9.64 4.30 -3.79
C ALA A 6 10.73 4.01 -2.75
N LEU A 7 10.90 4.88 -1.75
CA LEU A 7 11.85 4.66 -0.66
C LEU A 7 11.52 3.39 0.13
N VAL A 8 10.26 3.16 0.46
CA VAL A 8 9.81 1.95 1.16
C VAL A 8 10.10 0.71 0.30
N LEU A 9 9.70 0.71 -0.97
CA LEU A 9 9.93 -0.41 -1.89
C LEU A 9 11.43 -0.70 -2.08
N LEU A 10 12.27 0.34 -2.13
CA LEU A 10 13.72 0.18 -2.26
C LEU A 10 14.34 -0.54 -1.06
N ARG A 11 13.76 -0.43 0.15
CA ARG A 11 14.24 -1.18 1.32
C ARG A 11 14.06 -2.68 1.15
N PHE A 12 12.98 -3.09 0.48
CA PHE A 12 12.72 -4.50 0.21
C PHE A 12 13.69 -5.13 -0.81
N ASN A 13 14.48 -4.33 -1.54
CA ASN A 13 15.55 -4.87 -2.40
C ASN A 13 16.72 -5.47 -1.61
N ARG A 14 16.85 -5.17 -0.32
CA ARG A 14 17.93 -5.65 0.55
C ARG A 14 17.46 -6.62 1.64
N ALA A 15 16.16 -6.67 1.91
CA ALA A 15 15.56 -7.51 2.91
C ALA A 15 14.13 -7.87 2.49
N ASP A 16 13.80 -9.16 2.47
CA ASP A 16 12.45 -9.60 2.06
C ASP A 16 11.38 -9.31 3.12
N ARG A 17 11.81 -9.12 4.38
CA ARG A 17 10.97 -8.88 5.55
C ARG A 17 11.50 -7.69 6.33
N LEU A 18 10.61 -6.74 6.64
CA LEU A 18 10.95 -5.52 7.40
C LEU A 18 9.79 -5.12 8.30
N ARG A 19 10.12 -4.61 9.49
CA ARG A 19 9.14 -4.04 10.42
C ARG A 19 8.80 -2.60 10.06
N ALA A 20 7.59 -2.15 10.43
CA ALA A 20 7.20 -0.76 10.22
C ALA A 20 8.20 0.22 10.87
N THR A 21 8.61 -0.05 12.12
CA THR A 21 9.64 0.72 12.84
C THR A 21 10.97 0.81 12.11
N GLU A 22 11.47 -0.31 11.58
CA GLU A 22 12.73 -0.36 10.82
C GLU A 22 12.63 0.43 9.51
N ILE A 23 11.50 0.31 8.82
CA ILE A 23 11.23 1.07 7.60
C ILE A 23 11.24 2.56 7.93
N GLY A 24 10.52 2.99 8.96
CA GLY A 24 10.46 4.38 9.40
C GLY A 24 11.83 4.95 9.78
N GLN A 25 12.63 4.20 10.55
CA GLN A 25 13.99 4.61 10.91
C GLN A 25 14.90 4.71 9.68
N ALA A 26 14.78 3.78 8.74
CA ALA A 26 15.60 3.78 7.53
C ALA A 26 15.20 4.86 6.52
N THR A 27 13.92 5.22 6.43
CA THR A 27 13.41 6.24 5.50
C THR A 27 13.38 7.64 6.12
N GLY A 28 13.43 7.76 7.46
CA GLY A 28 13.33 9.03 8.17
C GLY A 28 11.93 9.66 8.09
N MET A 29 10.90 8.84 7.86
CA MET A 29 9.52 9.30 7.74
C MET A 29 8.87 9.52 9.10
N GLU A 30 7.95 10.47 9.17
CA GLU A 30 7.03 10.59 10.31
C GLU A 30 6.06 9.40 10.32
N GLU A 31 5.69 8.94 11.51
CA GLU A 31 4.85 7.76 11.72
C GLU A 31 3.49 7.88 10.99
N GLY A 32 2.91 9.08 10.93
CA GLY A 32 1.65 9.35 10.22
C GLY A 32 1.75 9.14 8.71
N ASP A 33 2.83 9.58 8.07
CA ASP A 33 3.07 9.40 6.63
C ASP A 33 3.51 7.99 6.28
N LEU A 34 4.30 7.37 7.17
CA LEU A 34 4.71 5.98 7.05
C LEU A 34 3.50 5.06 7.06
N HIS A 35 2.58 5.22 8.01
CA HIS A 35 1.37 4.42 8.10
C HIS A 35 0.54 4.53 6.83
N ARG A 36 0.33 5.74 6.29
CA ARG A 36 -0.40 5.94 5.03
C ARG A 36 0.28 5.27 3.84
N THR A 37 1.60 5.39 3.77
CA THR A 37 2.40 4.79 2.70
C THR A 37 2.31 3.27 2.76
N LEU A 38 2.43 2.67 3.95
CA LEU A 38 2.31 1.22 4.14
C LEU A 38 0.88 0.73 3.91
N GLN A 39 -0.16 1.48 4.31
CA GLN A 39 -1.56 1.13 4.02
C GLN A 39 -1.81 1.09 2.51
N SER A 40 -1.30 2.08 1.77
CA SER A 40 -1.37 2.16 0.31
C SER A 40 -0.67 0.97 -0.38
N LEU A 41 0.45 0.50 0.18
CA LEU A 41 1.26 -0.58 -0.42
C LEU A 41 0.80 -1.99 -0.01
N ALA A 42 0.24 -2.16 1.20
CA ALA A 42 -0.08 -3.47 1.79
C ALA A 42 -1.59 -3.78 1.85
N LEU A 43 -2.43 -2.77 2.11
CA LEU A 43 -3.87 -2.97 2.36
C LEU A 43 -4.75 -2.64 1.15
N HIS A 44 -4.17 -2.21 0.03
CA HIS A 44 -4.95 -1.85 -1.14
C HIS A 44 -5.70 -3.06 -1.72
N LYS A 45 -6.97 -2.86 -2.12
CA LYS A 45 -7.86 -3.95 -2.58
C LYS A 45 -7.33 -4.64 -3.85
N THR A 46 -6.72 -3.89 -4.77
CA THR A 46 -6.31 -4.40 -6.10
C THR A 46 -4.79 -4.55 -6.27
N ILE A 47 -3.98 -3.81 -5.50
CA ILE A 47 -2.52 -3.75 -5.67
C ILE A 47 -1.87 -4.03 -4.32
N LYS A 48 -1.65 -5.32 -4.01
CA LYS A 48 -0.95 -5.74 -2.79
C LYS A 48 0.50 -6.03 -3.13
N LEU A 49 1.34 -5.01 -3.04
CA LEU A 49 2.79 -5.16 -3.24
C LEU A 49 3.47 -5.70 -1.99
N LEU A 50 2.93 -5.37 -0.81
CA LEU A 50 3.40 -5.87 0.47
C LEU A 50 2.31 -6.73 1.13
N LEU A 51 2.74 -7.77 1.84
CA LEU A 51 1.91 -8.60 2.71
C LEU A 51 2.24 -8.25 4.14
N LYS A 52 1.20 -7.87 4.88
CA LYS A 52 1.29 -7.65 6.32
C LYS A 52 1.07 -8.99 7.03
N GLU A 53 2.00 -9.40 7.90
CA GLU A 53 1.88 -10.63 8.69
C GLU A 53 0.74 -10.54 9.72
N ALA A 54 0.60 -9.37 10.36
CA ALA A 54 -0.47 -9.12 11.31
C ALA A 54 -1.84 -8.89 10.63
N LYS A 55 -2.87 -9.57 11.13
CA LYS A 55 -4.24 -9.49 10.62
C LYS A 55 -4.92 -8.22 11.16
N GLY A 56 -5.14 -7.21 10.32
CA GLY A 56 -5.85 -5.98 10.72
C GLY A 56 -5.73 -4.86 9.69
N ARG A 57 -6.66 -3.89 9.76
CA ARG A 57 -6.62 -2.67 8.91
C ARG A 57 -5.70 -1.59 9.49
N ASP A 58 -5.45 -1.62 10.80
CA ASP A 58 -4.53 -0.70 11.46
C ASP A 58 -3.09 -1.12 11.25
N ILE A 59 -2.16 -0.16 11.18
CA ILE A 59 -0.71 -0.42 11.11
C ILE A 59 -0.11 0.02 12.44
N CYS A 60 0.66 -0.88 13.03
CA CYS A 60 1.41 -0.69 14.26
C CYS A 60 2.91 -0.76 13.96
N GLY A 61 3.72 -0.12 14.80
CA GLY A 61 5.19 -0.07 14.65
C GLY A 61 5.87 -1.45 14.61
N ASP A 62 5.30 -2.43 15.30
CA ASP A 62 5.81 -3.81 15.39
C ASP A 62 5.30 -4.72 14.26
N ASP A 63 4.46 -4.22 13.36
CA ASP A 63 3.95 -5.03 12.26
C ASP A 63 5.06 -5.34 11.25
N GLU A 64 5.17 -6.62 10.90
CA GLU A 64 6.09 -7.11 9.87
C GLU A 64 5.41 -7.11 8.50
N PHE A 65 6.15 -6.60 7.52
CA PHE A 65 5.77 -6.55 6.12
C PHE A 65 6.73 -7.38 5.29
N VAL A 66 6.18 -8.09 4.31
CA VAL A 66 6.92 -8.96 3.39
C VAL A 66 6.59 -8.58 1.95
N LEU A 67 7.56 -8.65 1.05
CA LEU A 67 7.28 -8.42 -0.37
C LEU A 67 6.34 -9.50 -0.94
N ASN A 68 5.25 -9.10 -1.60
CA ASN A 68 4.33 -10.02 -2.24
C ASN A 68 4.88 -10.52 -3.59
N THR A 69 5.63 -11.63 -3.55
CA THR A 69 6.17 -12.27 -4.76
C THR A 69 5.09 -12.95 -5.61
N SER A 70 3.90 -13.18 -5.05
CA SER A 70 2.74 -13.76 -5.76
C SER A 70 1.84 -12.71 -6.40
N PHE A 71 2.24 -11.44 -6.38
CA PHE A 71 1.47 -10.38 -7.00
C PHE A 71 1.43 -10.55 -8.53
N SER A 72 0.23 -10.68 -9.07
CA SER A 72 -0.01 -10.76 -10.51
C SER A 72 -1.04 -9.72 -10.90
N HIS A 73 -0.74 -8.92 -11.92
CA HIS A 73 -1.63 -7.90 -12.45
C HIS A 73 -1.69 -7.99 -13.97
N ARG A 74 -2.88 -7.74 -14.53
CA ARG A 74 -3.13 -7.86 -15.98
C ARG A 74 -2.46 -6.75 -16.81
N LEU A 75 -1.98 -5.69 -16.15
CA LEU A 75 -1.37 -4.51 -16.76
C LEU A 75 0.11 -4.48 -16.41
N TYR A 76 0.96 -4.18 -17.38
CA TYR A 76 2.41 -4.05 -17.17
C TYR A 76 2.77 -2.74 -16.46
N HIS A 77 2.00 -1.67 -16.70
CA HIS A 77 2.15 -0.40 -15.99
C HIS A 77 1.04 -0.26 -14.94
N ILE A 78 1.44 -0.30 -13.67
CA ILE A 78 0.54 -0.30 -12.53
C ILE A 78 0.77 1.00 -11.77
N VAL A 79 -0.30 1.76 -11.58
CA VAL A 79 -0.25 3.01 -10.80
C VAL A 79 -0.72 2.70 -9.39
N VAL A 80 0.19 2.83 -8.42
CA VAL A 80 -0.16 2.72 -7.00
C VAL A 80 -0.84 4.02 -6.56
N PRO A 81 -2.09 3.99 -6.09
CA PRO A 81 -2.79 5.19 -5.62
C PRO A 81 -2.18 5.68 -4.31
N GLN A 82 -2.02 7.00 -4.18
CA GLN A 82 -1.45 7.63 -3.00
C GLN A 82 -2.58 8.02 -2.03
N ILE A 83 -2.54 7.56 -0.78
CA ILE A 83 -3.56 7.90 0.21
C ILE A 83 -3.29 9.32 0.73
N SER A 84 -4.18 10.26 0.40
CA SER A 84 -4.11 11.66 0.86
C SER A 84 -4.98 11.89 2.11
N ALA A 85 -4.63 12.88 2.94
CA ALA A 85 -5.33 13.18 4.21
C ALA A 85 -6.81 13.53 4.07
N LYS A 86 -7.26 13.89 2.86
CA LYS A 86 -8.55 14.51 2.60
C LYS A 86 -9.65 13.50 2.22
N GLU A 87 -9.31 12.24 1.94
CA GLU A 87 -10.19 11.29 1.25
C GLU A 87 -10.61 10.09 2.11
N ARG A 88 -10.82 10.28 3.42
CA ARG A 88 -11.29 9.20 4.30
C ARG A 88 -12.75 8.76 4.04
N GLY A 89 -13.44 9.33 3.04
CA GLY A 89 -14.88 9.11 2.83
C GLY A 89 -15.36 8.69 1.44
N GLU A 90 -14.57 8.80 0.37
CA GLU A 90 -15.12 8.74 -1.00
C GLU A 90 -14.66 7.55 -1.87
N ASP A 91 -13.62 6.82 -1.46
CA ASP A 91 -13.03 5.76 -2.30
C ASP A 91 -13.88 4.47 -2.41
N GLU A 92 -14.82 4.25 -1.50
CA GLU A 92 -15.77 3.13 -1.59
C GLU A 92 -16.83 3.38 -2.68
N ALA A 93 -17.14 4.65 -3.01
CA ALA A 93 -18.17 5.01 -3.98
C ALA A 93 -17.71 5.02 -5.45
N LEU A 94 -16.42 5.25 -5.70
CA LEU A 94 -15.88 5.33 -7.06
C LEU A 94 -15.71 3.95 -7.72
N THR A 95 -15.42 2.92 -6.93
CA THR A 95 -15.26 1.56 -7.46
C THR A 95 -16.60 0.87 -7.75
N GLU A 96 -17.67 1.19 -7.01
CA GLU A 96 -19.02 0.68 -7.32
C GLU A 96 -19.62 1.31 -8.58
N ARG A 97 -19.34 2.59 -8.87
CA ARG A 97 -19.90 3.27 -10.06
C ARG A 97 -19.37 2.70 -11.38
N ARG A 98 -18.06 2.46 -11.49
CA ARG A 98 -17.46 1.90 -12.72
C ARG A 98 -17.88 0.46 -13.02
N LEU A 99 -18.23 -0.33 -12.00
CA LEU A 99 -18.72 -1.71 -12.19
C LEU A 99 -20.20 -1.77 -12.60
N PHE A 100 -20.96 -0.69 -12.43
CA PHE A 100 -22.37 -0.63 -12.83
C PHE A 100 -22.56 -0.19 -14.30
N GLU A 101 -21.68 0.67 -14.82
CA GLU A 101 -21.74 1.13 -16.23
C GLU A 101 -21.41 0.02 -17.24
N ASP A 102 -20.61 -0.98 -16.88
CA ASP A 102 -20.22 -2.09 -17.78
C ASP A 102 -21.28 -3.20 -17.90
N ARG A 103 -22.38 -3.12 -17.15
CA ARG A 103 -23.50 -4.09 -17.21
C ARG A 103 -24.72 -3.62 -18.01
N GLN A 104 -24.68 -2.41 -18.59
CA GLN A 104 -25.82 -1.80 -19.29
C GLN A 104 -25.63 -1.61 -20.80
N HIS A 105 -24.65 -2.28 -21.44
CA HIS A 105 -24.53 -2.32 -22.90
C HIS A 105 -24.50 -3.75 -23.46
#